data_AF-A0A5F2BP58-F1
#
_entry.id   AF-A0A5F2BP58-F1
#
_cell.length_a   1.000
_cell.length_b   1.000
_cell.length_c   1.000
_cell.angle_alpha   90.00
_cell.angle_beta   90.00
_cell.angle_gamma   90.00
#
_symmetry.space_group_name_H-M   'P 1'
#
loop_
_entity.id
_entity.type
_entity.pdbx_description
1 polymer ?
#
loop_
_entity_poly.entity_id
_entity_poly.type
_entity_poly.pdbx_seq_one_letter_code
_entity_poly.pdbx_strand_id
1 'polypeptide(L)'
;MSHSSSIIPIHAKEFFSNNNGKILSLPVLVYRISDDEDHLIYVEVLSYGILGSGRDFQEAVDDLIETLKLYIEKVSSTPKIISVTQSSDVKIEKYKELFFKEKLNASGDNSNSKNIDELKSIDPTKLQIAI
;
A
#
# COMPACT_ATOMS: atom_id res chain seq x y z
N MET A 1 23.74 17.41 14.28
CA MET A 1 22.80 17.80 13.21
C MET A 1 22.00 16.55 12.87
N SER A 2 20.68 16.53 13.13
CA SER A 2 19.85 15.39 12.73
C SER A 2 19.68 15.44 11.22
N HIS A 3 20.33 14.52 10.50
CA HIS A 3 19.91 14.20 9.14
C HIS A 3 18.57 13.51 9.25
N SER A 4 17.47 14.27 9.12
CA SER A 4 16.14 13.67 8.99
C SER A 4 16.06 13.06 7.60
N SER A 5 16.25 11.75 7.51
CA SER A 5 16.10 11.00 6.26
C SER A 5 14.76 11.37 5.61
N SER A 6 14.82 11.82 4.35
CA SER A 6 13.64 12.38 3.67
C SER A 6 12.94 11.30 2.86
N ILE A 7 11.62 11.20 3.02
CA ILE A 7 10.78 10.28 2.27
C ILE A 7 10.51 10.87 0.89
N ILE A 8 10.90 10.13 -0.16
CA ILE A 8 10.68 10.47 -1.56
C ILE A 8 9.53 9.58 -2.06
N PRO A 9 8.29 10.09 -2.13
CA PRO A 9 7.15 9.29 -2.56
C PRO A 9 7.22 9.04 -4.07
N ILE A 10 6.94 7.79 -4.47
CA ILE A 10 6.98 7.33 -5.86
C ILE A 10 5.56 7.12 -6.39
N HIS A 11 4.77 6.29 -5.70
CA HIS A 11 3.37 5.98 -6.05
C HIS A 11 2.48 5.94 -4.82
N ALA A 12 1.20 6.30 -5.00
CA ALA A 12 0.17 6.15 -3.99
C ALA A 12 -0.98 5.30 -4.55
N LYS A 13 -1.17 4.11 -3.99
CA LYS A 13 -2.14 3.13 -4.49
C LYS A 13 -3.09 2.70 -3.38
N GLU A 14 -4.22 2.12 -3.77
CA GLU A 14 -5.17 1.49 -2.84
C GLU A 14 -5.22 -0.01 -3.12
N PHE A 15 -5.06 -0.82 -2.07
CA PHE A 15 -5.41 -2.24 -2.14
C PHE A 15 -6.85 -2.43 -1.71
N PHE A 16 -7.63 -3.09 -2.56
CA PHE A 16 -9.01 -3.44 -2.25
C PHE A 16 -9.06 -4.89 -1.78
N SER A 17 -9.58 -5.09 -0.57
CA SER A 17 -9.94 -6.41 -0.05
C SER A 17 -11.46 -6.50 0.01
N ASN A 18 -12.01 -7.58 -0.53
CA ASN A 18 -13.44 -7.88 -0.41
C ASN A 18 -13.63 -8.96 0.67
N ASN A 19 -14.03 -8.54 1.86
CA ASN A 19 -14.34 -9.46 2.96
C ASN A 19 -15.85 -9.44 3.22
N ASN A 20 -16.53 -10.53 2.86
CA ASN A 20 -17.97 -10.72 3.09
C ASN A 20 -18.85 -9.59 2.53
N GLY A 21 -18.52 -9.06 1.34
CA GLY A 21 -19.26 -7.98 0.69
C GLY A 21 -18.94 -6.58 1.20
N LYS A 22 -18.00 -6.44 2.15
CA LYS A 22 -17.42 -5.15 2.53
C LYS A 22 -16.10 -4.96 1.79
N ILE A 23 -16.07 -3.92 0.95
CA ILE A 23 -14.84 -3.47 0.31
C ILE A 23 -14.04 -2.67 1.34
N LEU A 24 -12.87 -3.19 1.72
CA LEU A 24 -11.89 -2.49 2.53
C LEU A 24 -10.83 -1.92 1.57
N SER A 25 -10.65 -0.60 1.57
CA SER A 25 -9.52 0.05 0.92
C SER A 25 -8.37 0.19 1.92
N LEU A 26 -7.19 -0.26 1.52
CA LEU A 26 -5.96 -0.13 2.27
C LEU A 26 -5.02 0.84 1.53
N PRO A 27 -4.71 2.01 2.12
CA PRO A 27 -3.80 2.97 1.52
C PRO A 27 -2.37 2.42 1.52
N VAL A 28 -1.73 2.47 0.35
CA VAL A 28 -0.37 1.98 0.11
C VAL A 28 0.49 3.11 -0.40
N LEU A 29 1.64 3.32 0.23
CA LEU A 29 2.66 4.25 -0.23
C LEU A 29 3.88 3.48 -0.73
N VAL A 30 4.30 3.78 -1.95
CA VAL A 30 5.57 3.35 -2.52
C VAL A 30 6.53 4.52 -2.43
N TYR A 31 7.70 4.34 -1.83
CA TYR A 31 8.65 5.42 -1.60
C TYR A 31 10.11 4.95 -1.57
N ARG A 32 11.02 5.91 -1.64
CA ARG A 32 12.45 5.76 -1.34
C ARG A 32 12.83 6.64 -0.16
N ILE A 33 13.93 6.32 0.50
CA ILE A 33 14.53 7.16 1.52
C ILE A 33 15.78 7.82 0.92
N SER A 34 15.91 9.14 1.04
CA SER A 34 16.98 9.91 0.37
C SER A 34 18.39 9.47 0.73
N ASP A 35 18.57 9.06 2.00
CA ASP A 35 19.87 8.75 2.58
C ASP A 35 20.07 7.24 2.75
N ASP A 36 19.24 6.43 2.08
CA ASP A 36 19.38 4.98 2.07
C ASP A 36 20.51 4.57 1.12
N GLU A 37 21.58 4.01 1.69
CA GLU A 37 22.78 3.58 0.97
C GLU A 37 22.49 2.42 0.01
N ASP A 38 21.50 1.58 0.32
CA ASP A 38 21.10 0.44 -0.49
C ASP A 38 20.10 0.82 -1.60
N HIS A 39 19.64 2.08 -1.61
CA HIS A 39 18.72 2.65 -2.59
C HIS A 39 17.44 1.81 -2.79
N LEU A 40 16.90 1.25 -1.70
CA LEU A 40 15.77 0.36 -1.71
C LEU A 40 14.46 1.11 -2.01
N ILE A 41 13.54 0.37 -2.62
CA ILE A 41 12.14 0.74 -2.75
C ILE A 41 11.39 0.14 -1.56
N TYR A 42 10.57 0.97 -0.92
CA TYR A 42 9.71 0.58 0.17
C TYR A 42 8.25 0.61 -0.29
N VAL A 43 7.48 -0.39 0.10
CA VAL A 43 6.02 -0.45 -0.11
C VAL A 43 5.38 -0.66 1.24
N GLU A 44 4.51 0.26 1.67
CA GLU A 44 3.95 0.25 3.02
C GLU A 44 2.43 0.39 3.02
N VAL A 45 1.75 -0.51 3.73
CA VAL A 45 0.32 -0.45 4.02
C VAL A 45 0.11 0.45 5.25
N LEU A 46 -0.31 1.68 5.00
CA LEU A 46 -0.24 2.75 6.01
C LEU A 46 -1.14 2.50 7.22
N SER A 47 -2.29 1.86 7.01
CA SER A 47 -3.25 1.54 8.07
C SER A 47 -2.71 0.58 9.13
N TYR A 48 -1.65 -0.17 8.80
CA TYR A 48 -1.09 -1.19 9.67
C TYR A 48 0.41 -1.04 9.92
N GLY A 49 1.06 -0.04 9.30
CA GLY A 49 2.52 0.12 9.40
C GLY A 49 3.31 -1.08 8.90
N ILE A 50 2.69 -1.94 8.09
CA ILE A 50 3.31 -3.14 7.52
C ILE A 50 3.99 -2.70 6.23
N LEU A 51 5.28 -3.01 6.11
CA LEU A 51 6.07 -2.65 4.94
C LEU A 51 6.81 -3.86 4.38
N GLY A 52 7.16 -3.77 3.10
CA GLY A 52 8.19 -4.56 2.46
C GLY A 52 9.20 -3.66 1.78
N SER A 53 10.40 -4.18 1.54
CA SER A 53 11.51 -3.46 0.92
C SER A 53 12.26 -4.35 -0.08
N GLY A 54 12.82 -3.73 -1.12
CA GLY A 54 13.55 -4.45 -2.16
C GLY A 54 14.30 -3.51 -3.09
N ARG A 55 15.22 -4.05 -3.89
CA ARG A 55 16.00 -3.26 -4.87
C ARG A 55 15.14 -2.77 -6.03
N ASP A 56 14.06 -3.49 -6.31
CA ASP A 56 13.03 -3.09 -7.24
C ASP A 56 11.62 -3.22 -6.64
N PHE A 57 10.62 -2.78 -7.41
CA PHE A 57 9.24 -2.76 -6.95
C PHE A 57 8.69 -4.16 -6.72
N GLN A 58 9.09 -5.15 -7.52
CA GLN A 58 8.59 -6.51 -7.41
C GLN A 58 9.13 -7.15 -6.13
N GLU A 59 10.42 -7.02 -5.87
CA GLU A 59 11.06 -7.51 -4.64
C GLU A 59 10.42 -6.88 -3.40
N ALA A 60 10.16 -5.57 -3.41
CA ALA A 60 9.51 -4.88 -2.29
C ALA A 60 8.06 -5.32 -2.06
N VAL A 61 7.33 -5.68 -3.13
CA VAL A 61 5.97 -6.23 -3.03
C VAL A 61 5.99 -7.66 -2.49
N ASP A 62 6.93 -8.49 -2.94
CA ASP A 62 7.06 -9.87 -2.48
C ASP A 62 7.40 -9.91 -0.98
N ASP A 63 8.32 -9.06 -0.52
CA ASP A 63 8.65 -8.89 0.89
C ASP A 63 7.45 -8.38 1.72
N LEU A 64 6.67 -7.45 1.17
CA LEU A 64 5.44 -6.97 1.81
C LEU A 64 4.42 -8.11 1.98
N ILE A 65 4.22 -8.93 0.94
CA ILE A 65 3.30 -10.07 0.98
C ILE A 65 3.74 -11.09 2.02
N GLU A 66 5.03 -11.38 2.10
CA GLU A 66 5.59 -12.29 3.11
C GLU A 66 5.36 -11.75 4.52
N THR A 67 5.68 -10.48 4.75
CA THR A 67 5.45 -9.80 6.04
C THR A 67 3.97 -9.81 6.43
N LEU A 68 3.08 -9.57 5.47
CA LEU A 68 1.63 -9.60 5.70
C LEU A 68 1.14 -11.02 6.06
N LYS A 69 1.67 -12.07 5.43
CA LYS A 69 1.35 -13.47 5.78
C LYS A 69 1.76 -13.77 7.21
N LEU A 70 3.00 -13.44 7.59
CA LEU A 70 3.51 -13.63 8.95
C LEU A 70 2.66 -12.88 9.97
N TYR A 71 2.24 -11.66 9.65
CA TYR A 71 1.35 -10.87 10.49
C TYR A 71 -0.02 -11.56 10.67
N ILE A 72 -0.65 -12.01 9.59
CA ILE A 72 -1.94 -12.71 9.63
C ILE A 72 -1.84 -14.02 10.44
N GLU A 73 -0.77 -14.79 10.24
CA GLU A 73 -0.51 -16.01 11.01
C GLU A 73 -0.35 -15.70 12.50
N LYS A 74 0.35 -14.61 12.84
CA LYS A 74 0.54 -14.19 14.23
C LYS A 74 -0.76 -13.76 14.89
N VAL A 75 -1.59 -13.00 14.18
CA VAL A 75 -2.93 -12.60 14.65
C VAL A 75 -3.81 -13.83 14.85
N SER A 76 -3.80 -14.76 13.89
CA SER A 76 -4.65 -15.96 13.93
C SER A 76 -4.25 -16.94 15.04
N SER A 77 -2.95 -16.99 15.38
CA SER A 77 -2.41 -17.86 16.42
C SER A 77 -2.45 -17.27 17.84
N THR A 78 -2.85 -16.00 17.99
CA THR A 78 -2.83 -15.31 19.29
C THR A 78 -4.26 -14.97 19.74
N PRO A 79 -4.72 -15.48 20.90
CA PRO A 79 -6.07 -15.17 21.41
C PRO A 79 -6.22 -13.76 22.00
N LYS A 80 -5.15 -12.95 22.00
CA LYS A 80 -5.12 -11.58 22.51
C LYS A 80 -5.25 -10.59 21.36
N ILE A 81 -5.90 -9.45 21.63
CA ILE A 81 -5.96 -8.33 20.70
C ILE A 81 -4.54 -7.84 20.42
N ILE A 82 -4.12 -7.92 19.16
CA ILE A 82 -2.85 -7.33 18.70
C ILE A 82 -3.14 -5.86 18.35
N SER A 83 -2.50 -4.95 19.07
CA SER A 83 -2.51 -3.53 18.71
C SER A 83 -1.58 -3.34 17.53
N VAL A 84 -2.06 -2.66 16.50
CA VAL A 84 -1.25 -2.30 15.33
C VAL A 84 -0.92 -0.83 15.39
N THR A 85 0.34 -0.50 15.15
CA THR A 85 0.79 0.89 15.05
C THR A 85 0.68 1.33 13.60
N GLN A 86 -0.12 2.37 13.36
CA GLN A 86 -0.21 2.98 12.03
C GLN A 86 1.12 3.63 11.64
N SER A 87 1.31 3.84 10.34
CA SER A 87 2.44 4.60 9.83
C SER A 87 2.43 6.04 10.35
N SER A 88 3.62 6.66 10.39
CA SER A 88 3.78 8.06 10.82
C SER A 88 2.92 9.03 9.99
N ASP A 89 2.44 10.10 10.63
CA ASP A 89 1.63 11.15 9.99
C ASP A 89 2.26 11.70 8.70
N VAL A 90 3.59 11.87 8.68
CA VAL A 90 4.34 12.34 7.50
C VAL A 90 4.11 11.45 6.28
N LYS A 91 4.09 10.12 6.45
CA LYS A 91 3.83 9.17 5.35
C LYS A 91 2.38 9.24 4.88
N ILE A 92 1.45 9.44 5.81
CA ILE A 92 0.02 9.60 5.50
C ILE A 92 -0.22 10.88 4.71
N GLU A 93 0.43 11.98 5.08
CA GLU A 93 0.37 13.25 4.33
C GLU A 93 0.94 13.07 2.92
N LYS A 94 2.12 12.45 2.79
CA LYS A 94 2.73 12.18 1.47
C LYS A 94 1.85 11.30 0.58
N TYR A 95 1.19 10.30 1.16
CA TYR A 95 0.21 9.49 0.45
C TYR A 95 -0.96 10.33 -0.05
N LYS A 96 -1.57 11.17 0.80
CA LYS A 96 -2.70 12.01 0.40
C LYS A 96 -2.30 12.95 -0.73
N GLU A 97 -1.19 13.67 -0.58
CA GLU A 97 -0.66 14.60 -1.59
C GLU A 97 -0.50 13.90 -2.94
N LEU A 98 0.17 12.75 -2.95
CA LEU A 98 0.46 12.01 -4.18
C LEU A 98 -0.79 11.37 -4.78
N PHE A 99 -1.65 10.76 -3.96
CA PHE A 99 -2.88 10.12 -4.41
C PHE A 99 -3.83 11.12 -5.10
N PHE A 100 -4.01 12.31 -4.52
CA PHE A 100 -4.82 13.36 -5.16
C PHE A 100 -4.22 13.81 -6.48
N LYS A 101 -2.89 13.99 -6.54
CA LYS A 101 -2.19 14.38 -7.77
C LYS A 101 -2.36 13.32 -8.86
N GLU A 102 -2.19 12.03 -8.53
CA GLU A 102 -2.35 10.92 -9.48
C GLU A 102 -3.80 10.80 -9.98
N LYS A 103 -4.79 10.93 -9.10
CA LYS A 103 -6.22 10.90 -9.48
C LYS A 103 -6.63 12.07 -10.37
N LEU A 104 -6.12 13.28 -10.11
CA LEU A 104 -6.38 14.45 -10.94
C LEU A 104 -5.79 14.27 -12.35
N ASN A 105 -4.57 13.76 -12.45
CA ASN A 105 -3.94 13.48 -13.74
C ASN A 105 -4.67 12.38 -14.52
N ALA A 106 -5.13 11.32 -13.84
CA ALA A 106 -5.91 10.25 -14.47
C ALA A 106 -7.30 10.72 -14.95
N SER A 107 -7.91 11.69 -14.27
CA SER A 107 -9.22 12.24 -14.63
C SER A 107 -9.16 13.22 -15.81
N GLY A 108 -7.98 13.74 -16.15
CA GLY A 108 -7.77 14.61 -17.29
C GLY A 108 -7.78 13.90 -18.65
N ASP A 109 -7.73 12.55 -18.66
CA ASP A 109 -7.38 11.79 -19.87
C ASP A 109 -8.40 10.71 -20.30
N ASN A 110 -9.59 10.61 -19.68
CA ASN A 110 -10.59 9.64 -20.16
C ASN A 110 -12.05 10.03 -19.94
N SER A 111 -12.62 10.65 -20.98
CA SER A 111 -14.06 10.63 -21.25
C SER A 111 -14.44 9.24 -21.78
N ASN A 112 -14.58 8.21 -20.95
CA ASN A 112 -15.38 7.04 -21.34
C ASN A 112 -15.89 6.23 -20.14
N SER A 113 -17.17 6.45 -19.86
CA SER A 113 -17.98 5.76 -18.85
C SER A 113 -18.42 4.38 -19.38
N LYS A 114 -17.59 3.33 -19.24
CA LYS A 114 -18.05 1.92 -19.27
C LYS A 114 -17.02 1.00 -18.58
N ASN A 115 -17.23 0.65 -17.31
CA ASN A 115 -16.78 -0.64 -16.73
C ASN A 115 -17.19 -0.76 -15.25
N ILE A 116 -18.50 -0.86 -15.00
CA ILE A 116 -19.03 -1.18 -13.67
C ILE A 116 -19.41 -2.68 -13.58
N ASP A 117 -19.47 -3.39 -14.72
CA ASP A 117 -19.95 -4.78 -14.78
C ASP A 117 -18.85 -5.86 -14.64
N GLU A 118 -17.56 -5.52 -14.68
CA GLU A 118 -16.47 -6.50 -14.52
C GLU A 118 -16.15 -6.87 -13.05
N LEU A 119 -16.71 -6.16 -12.06
CA LEU A 119 -16.46 -6.45 -10.63
C LEU A 119 -17.11 -7.75 -10.11
N LYS A 120 -17.94 -8.44 -10.91
CA LYS A 120 -18.70 -9.61 -10.46
C LYS A 120 -17.98 -10.95 -10.61
N SER A 121 -16.79 -11.01 -11.23
CA SER A 121 -16.09 -12.28 -11.49
C SER A 121 -14.76 -12.44 -10.74
N ILE A 122 -14.48 -11.62 -9.72
CA ILE A 122 -13.19 -11.65 -9.02
C ILE A 122 -13.27 -12.59 -7.81
N ASP A 123 -12.53 -13.69 -7.89
CA ASP A 123 -12.31 -14.71 -6.85
C ASP A 123 -11.84 -14.08 -5.52
N PRO A 124 -12.50 -14.36 -4.38
CA PRO A 124 -12.21 -13.74 -3.07
C PRO A 124 -10.83 -14.09 -2.50
N THR A 125 -10.09 -15.01 -3.11
CA THR A 125 -8.74 -15.41 -2.68
C THR A 125 -7.62 -14.68 -3.41
N LYS A 126 -7.96 -13.82 -4.39
CA LYS A 126 -6.97 -13.06 -5.16
C LYS A 126 -6.92 -11.62 -4.65
N LEU A 127 -5.89 -11.31 -3.86
CA LEU A 127 -5.38 -9.93 -3.78
C LEU A 127 -4.97 -9.54 -5.20
N GLN A 128 -5.80 -8.74 -5.88
CA GLN A 128 -5.44 -8.21 -7.19
C GLN A 128 -4.98 -6.76 -7.03
N ILE A 129 -3.75 -6.51 -7.48
CA ILE A 129 -3.21 -5.17 -7.63
C ILE A 129 -3.92 -4.56 -8.84
N ALA A 130 -4.70 -3.50 -8.63
CA ALA A 130 -5.18 -2.68 -9.73
C ALA A 130 -3.99 -1.84 -10.24
N ILE A 131 -3.36 -2.30 -11.33
CA ILE A 131 -2.27 -1.58 -12.03
C ILE A 131 -2.88 -0.43 -12.83
#